data_AF-A0A9D8HIX3-F1
#
_entry.id   AF-A0A9D8HIX3-F1
#
_cell.length_a   1.000
_cell.length_b   1.000
_cell.length_c   1.000
_cell.angle_alpha   90.00
_cell.angle_beta   90.00
_cell.angle_gamma   90.00
#
_symmetry.space_group_name_H-M   'P 1'
#
loop_
_entity.id
_entity.type
_entity.pdbx_description
1 polymer ?
#
loop_
_entity_poly.entity_id
_entity_poly.type
_entity_poly.pdbx_seq_one_letter_code
_entity_poly.pdbx_strand_id
1 'polypeptide(L)' 'WGGPGPDFLSGGDGDDTLLGHEGDDLLIAGPGRDYLWGGTGNDVLVGYGPEDSLSGDENDTCRAGAVMVACS' A
#
# COMPACT_ATOMS: atom_id res chain seq x y z
N TRP A 1 8.75 1.83 -5.11
CA TRP A 1 9.07 0.57 -5.82
C TRP A 1 9.98 -0.22 -4.90
N GLY A 2 9.56 -1.40 -4.47
CA GLY A 2 10.32 -2.32 -3.62
C GLY A 2 11.17 -3.27 -4.45
N GLY A 3 10.50 -4.18 -5.16
CA GLY A 3 11.15 -5.21 -5.97
C GLY A 3 11.03 -6.57 -5.27
N PRO A 4 12.03 -7.46 -5.40
CA PRO A 4 12.01 -8.72 -4.69
C PRO A 4 12.48 -8.61 -3.24
N GLY A 5 11.81 -9.35 -2.37
CA GLY A 5 12.06 -9.39 -0.92
C GLY A 5 11.14 -8.43 -0.16
N PRO A 6 11.14 -8.51 1.18
CA PRO A 6 10.31 -7.64 2.01
C PRO A 6 10.86 -6.21 2.00
N ASP A 7 10.03 -5.26 1.59
CA ASP A 7 10.38 -3.86 1.42
C ASP A 7 9.55 -2.91 2.29
N PHE A 8 10.13 -1.73 2.55
CA PHE A 8 9.45 -0.62 3.20
C PHE A 8 9.39 0.58 2.24
N LEU A 9 8.18 1.02 1.92
CA LEU A 9 7.94 2.13 1.00
C LEU A 9 7.14 3.23 1.69
N SER A 10 7.54 4.49 1.47
CA SER A 10 6.78 5.67 1.92
C SER A 10 6.69 6.72 0.81
N GLY A 11 5.47 7.22 0.55
CA GLY A 11 5.19 8.23 -0.47
C GLY A 11 5.50 9.65 0.02
N GLY A 12 4.91 10.03 1.15
CA GLY A 12 5.05 11.36 1.73
C GLY A 12 3.82 12.23 1.42
N ASP A 13 4.05 13.52 1.16
CA ASP A 13 2.97 14.42 0.74
C ASP A 13 2.86 14.41 -0.80
N GLY A 14 1.64 14.33 -1.33
CA GLY A 14 1.35 14.38 -2.76
C GLY A 14 0.64 13.12 -3.25
N ASP A 15 0.28 13.10 -4.54
CA ASP A 15 -0.31 11.90 -5.17
C ASP A 15 0.83 10.94 -5.54
N ASP A 16 0.97 9.85 -4.79
CA ASP A 16 2.06 8.89 -4.92
C ASP A 16 1.65 7.55 -5.54
N THR A 17 2.65 6.81 -6.00
CA THR A 17 2.50 5.44 -6.49
C THR A 17 3.53 4.53 -5.83
N LEU A 18 3.06 3.64 -4.96
CA LEU A 18 3.88 2.67 -4.24
C LEU A 18 3.58 1.27 -4.76
N LEU A 19 4.63 0.53 -5.15
CA LEU A 19 4.54 -0.80 -5.74
C LEU A 19 5.53 -1.71 -4.99
N GLY A 20 5.03 -2.70 -4.26
CA GLY A 20 5.80 -3.65 -3.44
C GLY A 20 6.49 -4.71 -4.28
N HIS A 21 5.70 -5.47 -5.06
CA HIS A 21 6.07 -6.60 -5.92
C HIS A 21 6.14 -7.94 -5.20
N GLU A 22 7.31 -8.52 -4.96
CA GLU A 22 7.43 -9.87 -4.41
C GLU A 22 7.96 -9.78 -2.98
N GLY A 23 7.17 -10.17 -1.97
CA GLY A 23 7.64 -10.13 -0.59
C GLY A 23 6.51 -9.76 0.36
N ASP A 24 6.75 -9.85 1.67
CA ASP A 24 5.83 -9.29 2.66
C ASP A 24 6.21 -7.82 2.89
N ASP A 25 5.48 -6.91 2.26
CA ASP A 25 5.82 -5.49 2.17
C ASP A 25 5.04 -4.59 3.14
N LEU A 26 5.61 -3.42 3.45
CA LEU A 26 4.94 -2.33 4.16
C LEU A 26 4.94 -1.05 3.33
N LEU A 27 3.77 -0.66 2.83
CA LEU A 27 3.57 0.54 2.01
C LEU A 27 2.77 1.59 2.80
N ILE A 28 3.31 2.81 2.91
CA ILE A 28 2.66 3.94 3.60
C ILE A 28 2.59 5.16 2.67
N ALA A 29 1.39 5.53 2.26
CA ALA A 29 1.14 6.58 1.28
C ALA A 29 1.51 7.98 1.82
N GLY A 30 0.79 8.44 2.84
CA GLY A 30 0.82 9.83 3.29
C GLY A 30 -0.32 10.64 2.65
N PRO A 31 -0.40 11.96 2.87
CA PRO A 31 -1.52 12.75 2.36
C PRO A 31 -1.49 12.91 0.84
N GLY A 32 -2.60 12.57 0.17
CA GLY A 32 -2.70 12.66 -1.28
C GLY A 32 -3.87 11.84 -1.79
N ARG A 33 -3.91 11.65 -3.11
CA ARG A 33 -4.66 10.54 -3.71
C ARG A 33 -3.66 9.51 -4.22
N ASP A 34 -3.50 8.46 -3.47
CA ASP A 34 -2.39 7.54 -3.68
C ASP A 34 -2.84 6.24 -4.35
N TYR A 35 -1.88 5.60 -5.02
CA TYR A 35 -2.02 4.24 -5.51
C TYR A 35 -1.00 3.34 -4.84
N LEU A 36 -1.48 2.32 -4.13
CA LEU A 36 -0.66 1.31 -3.48
C LEU A 36 -0.98 -0.04 -4.10
N TRP A 37 0.05 -0.76 -4.53
CA TRP A 37 -0.05 -2.16 -4.92
C TRP A 37 0.97 -2.97 -4.13
N GLY A 38 0.49 -3.90 -3.30
CA GLY A 38 1.32 -4.81 -2.51
C GLY A 38 2.08 -5.77 -3.42
N GLY A 39 1.34 -6.50 -4.24
CA GLY A 39 1.90 -7.55 -5.08
C GLY A 39 1.72 -8.90 -4.41
N THR A 40 2.65 -9.83 -4.60
CA THR A 40 2.58 -11.16 -3.99
C THR A 40 3.24 -11.17 -2.62
N GLY A 41 2.56 -11.75 -1.64
CA GLY A 41 3.03 -11.86 -0.26
C GLY A 41 1.89 -11.54 0.69
N ASN A 42 2.21 -11.33 1.96
CA ASN A 42 1.25 -10.80 2.93
C ASN A 42 1.67 -9.37 3.29
N ASP A 43 1.02 -8.43 2.63
CA ASP A 43 1.39 -7.03 2.65
C ASP A 43 0.57 -6.22 3.67
N VAL A 44 1.13 -5.08 4.06
CA VAL A 44 0.44 -4.06 4.84
C VAL A 44 0.41 -2.76 4.04
N LEU A 45 -0.78 -2.37 3.58
CA LEU A 45 -1.01 -1.19 2.77
C LEU A 45 -1.74 -0.13 3.60
N VAL A 46 -1.09 1.02 3.82
CA VAL A 46 -1.63 2.12 4.63
C VAL A 46 -1.75 3.38 3.79
N GLY A 47 -2.98 3.67 3.35
CA GLY A 47 -3.41 4.96 2.83
C GLY A 47 -3.75 5.95 3.94
N TYR A 48 -3.87 7.22 3.58
CA TYR A 48 -4.20 8.32 4.48
C TYR A 48 -5.67 8.72 4.41
N GLY A 49 -6.35 8.48 3.28
CA GLY A 49 -7.73 8.91 3.05
C GLY A 49 -8.54 7.93 2.21
N PRO A 50 -9.87 8.11 2.15
CA PRO A 50 -10.73 7.31 1.28
C PRO A 50 -10.49 7.54 -0.23
N GLU A 51 -9.70 8.56 -0.59
CA GLU A 51 -9.32 8.84 -1.97
C GLU A 51 -8.22 7.92 -2.51
N ASP A 52 -7.61 7.11 -1.65
CA ASP A 52 -6.52 6.19 -1.99
C ASP A 52 -7.05 4.89 -2.59
N SER A 53 -6.30 4.36 -3.57
CA SER A 53 -6.53 3.05 -4.17
C SER A 53 -5.52 2.07 -3.61
N LEU A 54 -5.98 1.10 -2.82
CA LEU A 54 -5.15 0.05 -2.22
C LEU A 54 -5.50 -1.28 -2.87
N SER A 55 -4.55 -1.85 -3.59
CA SER A 55 -4.65 -3.16 -4.21
C SER A 55 -3.66 -4.10 -3.58
N GLY A 56 -4.17 -5.21 -3.08
CA GLY A 56 -3.41 -6.21 -2.37
C GLY A 56 -3.90 -7.58 -2.79
N ASP A 57 -2.97 -8.51 -2.97
CA ASP A 57 -3.30 -9.88 -3.31
C ASP A 57 -3.33 -10.73 -2.02
N GLU A 58 -3.64 -12.02 -2.14
CA GLU A 58 -3.55 -13.00 -1.03
C GLU A 58 -4.18 -12.57 0.32
N ASN A 59 -3.41 -12.48 1.42
CA ASN A 59 -3.91 -12.20 2.78
C ASN A 59 -3.47 -10.82 3.28
N ASP A 60 -3.60 -9.81 2.44
CA ASP A 60 -3.16 -8.46 2.74
C ASP A 60 -4.02 -7.73 3.77
N THR A 61 -3.36 -6.80 4.45
CA THR A 61 -3.99 -5.87 5.38
C THR A 61 -4.03 -4.47 4.77
N CYS A 62 -5.21 -4.03 4.31
CA CYS A 62 -5.41 -2.68 3.78
C CYS A 62 -6.12 -1.75 4.75
N ARG A 63 -5.61 -0.52 4.86
CA ARG A 63 -6.18 0.54 5.68
C ARG A 63 -6.13 1.87 4.96
N ALA A 64 -7.29 2.49 4.78
CA ALA A 64 -7.40 3.87 4.28
C ALA A 64 -7.73 4.79 5.46
N GLY A 65 -6.76 5.61 5.88
CA GLY A 65 -6.94 6.54 6.99
C GLY A 65 -7.16 5.82 8.34
N ALA A 66 -8.33 5.96 8.94
CA ALA A 66 -8.70 5.27 10.19
C ALA A 66 -9.60 4.03 10.00
N VAL A 67 -9.83 3.63 8.75
CA VAL A 67 -10.80 2.58 8.40
C VAL A 67 -10.10 1.44 7.69
N MET A 68 -10.36 0.21 8.15
CA MET A 68 -9.94 -1.00 7.44
C MET A 68 -10.76 -1.11 6.15
N VAL A 69 -10.09 -1.24 5.02
CA VAL A 69 -10.74 -1.37 3.71
C VAL A 69 -10.40 -2.72 3.12
N ALA A 70 -11.30 -3.27 2.30
CA ALA A 70 -10.95 -4.43 1.50
C ALA A 70 -9.88 -4.00 0.49
N CYS A 71 -8.78 -4.76 0.43
CA CYS A 71 -7.87 -4.70 -0.70
C CYS A 71 -8.64 -5.13 -1.95
N SER A 72 -8.59 -4.33 -3.02
CA SER A 72 -9.17 -4.70 -4.31
C SER A 72 -8.20 -5.41 -5.23
#